data_AF-A0A545SPW1-F1
#
_entry.id   AF-A0A545SPW1-F1
#
_cell.length_a   1.000
_cell.length_b   1.000
_cell.length_c   1.000
_cell.angle_alpha   90.00
_cell.angle_beta   90.00
_cell.angle_gamma   90.00
#
_symmetry.space_group_name_H-M   'P 1'
#
loop_
_entity.id
_entity.type
_entity.pdbx_description
1 polymer ?
#
loop_
_entity_poly.entity_id
_entity_poly.type
_entity_poly.pdbx_seq_one_letter_code
_entity_poly.pdbx_strand_id
1 'polypeptide(L)' 'MRKPNPREQKVLRGFAGTPEPWGLFVGAGKVTLDSLLAEGWVRPNTDPNYPADYYEITPEGEQAAYL' A
#
# COMPACT_ATOMS: atom_id res chain seq x y z
N MET A 1 12.69 -0.64 8.82
CA MET A 1 12.08 -0.23 7.54
C MET A 1 13.13 0.43 6.68
N ARG A 2 13.23 0.03 5.42
CA ARG A 2 14.13 0.66 4.44
C ARG A 2 13.46 1.90 3.82
N LYS A 3 14.16 2.60 2.91
CA LYS A 3 13.52 3.62 2.06
C LYS A 3 12.74 2.94 0.91
N PRO A 4 11.50 3.36 0.59
CA PRO A 4 10.78 2.86 -0.58
C PRO A 4 11.49 3.24 -1.88
N ASN A 5 11.41 2.37 -2.88
CA ASN A 5 11.83 2.73 -4.23
C ASN A 5 10.79 3.65 -4.90
N PRO A 6 11.10 4.31 -6.03
CA PRO A 6 10.17 5.26 -6.66
C PRO A 6 8.79 4.67 -7.01
N ARG A 7 8.71 3.37 -7.33
CA ARG A 7 7.45 2.70 -7.64
C ARG A 7 6.60 2.50 -6.38
N GLU A 8 7.21 1.98 -5.33
CA GLU A 8 6.56 1.81 -4.01
C GLU A 8 6.09 3.15 -3.46
N GLN A 9 6.94 4.17 -3.54
CA GLN A 9 6.58 5.52 -3.07
C GLN A 9 5.39 6.10 -3.85
N LYS A 10 5.31 5.84 -5.16
CA LYS A 10 4.14 6.22 -5.96
C LYS A 10 2.87 5.49 -5.50
N VAL A 11 2.96 4.21 -5.16
CA VAL A 11 1.83 3.44 -4.61
C VAL A 11 1.39 4.01 -3.27
N LEU A 12 2.32 4.21 -2.33
CA LEU A 12 2.01 4.74 -1.00
C LEU A 12 1.33 6.11 -1.06
N ARG A 13 1.79 7.00 -1.93
CA ARG A 13 1.13 8.31 -2.18
C ARG A 13 -0.21 8.21 -2.90
N GLY A 14 -0.52 7.07 -3.50
CA GLY A 14 -1.76 6.84 -4.23
C GLY A 14 -2.94 6.43 -3.36
N PHE A 15 -2.68 6.02 -2.11
CA PHE A 15 -3.75 5.73 -1.16
C PHE A 15 -4.47 7.01 -0.71
N ALA A 16 -5.80 6.94 -0.62
CA ALA A 16 -6.64 8.04 -0.18
C ALA A 16 -6.97 8.03 1.33
N GLY A 17 -6.31 7.16 2.11
CA GLY A 17 -6.62 6.92 3.53
C GLY A 17 -7.80 5.96 3.76
N THR A 18 -8.36 5.40 2.69
CA THR A 18 -9.36 4.32 2.73
C THR A 18 -8.80 3.03 2.11
N PRO A 19 -9.39 1.86 2.37
CA PRO A 19 -9.04 0.64 1.67
C PRO A 19 -9.24 0.79 0.16
N GLU A 20 -8.25 0.35 -0.63
CA GLU A 20 -8.25 0.44 -2.09
C GLU A 20 -8.00 -0.93 -2.73
N PRO A 21 -8.62 -1.23 -3.89
CA PRO A 21 -8.30 -2.44 -4.63
C PRO A 21 -6.90 -2.34 -5.23
N TRP A 22 -6.15 -3.44 -5.23
CA TRP A 22 -4.79 -3.41 -5.79
C TRP A 22 -4.73 -3.02 -7.28
N GLY A 23 -5.81 -3.29 -8.03
CA GLY A 23 -5.94 -2.93 -9.44
C GLY A 23 -5.85 -1.42 -9.72
N LEU A 24 -6.08 -0.56 -8.72
CA LEU A 24 -5.92 0.90 -8.84
C LEU A 24 -4.46 1.29 -9.11
N PHE A 25 -3.50 0.53 -8.60
CA PHE A 25 -2.07 0.84 -8.65
C PHE A 25 -1.42 0.31 -9.93
N VAL A 26 -1.83 0.88 -11.07
CA VAL A 26 -1.34 0.45 -12.39
C VAL A 26 0.19 0.55 -12.48
N GLY A 27 0.81 -0.57 -12.86
CA GLY A 27 2.27 -0.72 -12.95
C GLY A 27 2.95 -1.20 -11.65
N ALA A 28 2.19 -1.40 -10.56
CA ALA A 28 2.63 -2.09 -9.35
C ALA A 28 2.18 -3.56 -9.39
N GLY A 29 3.09 -4.43 -9.80
CA GLY A 29 2.84 -5.87 -9.85
C GLY A 29 2.92 -6.53 -8.46
N LYS A 30 2.70 -7.86 -8.43
CA LYS A 30 2.75 -8.67 -7.21
C LYS A 30 4.02 -8.46 -6.37
N VAL A 31 5.18 -8.31 -7.02
CA VAL A 31 6.46 -8.07 -6.33
C VAL A 31 6.44 -6.76 -5.52
N THR A 32 5.79 -5.72 -6.04
CA THR A 32 5.65 -4.46 -5.31
C THR A 32 4.72 -4.64 -4.12
N LEU A 33 3.57 -5.29 -4.31
CA LEU A 33 2.64 -5.60 -3.21
C LEU A 33 3.32 -6.40 -2.10
N ASP A 34 3.97 -7.52 -2.46
CA ASP A 34 4.66 -8.39 -1.51
C ASP A 34 5.71 -7.60 -0.71
N SER A 35 6.44 -6.69 -1.36
CA SER A 35 7.42 -5.87 -0.66
C SER A 35 6.79 -4.84 0.28
N LEU A 36 5.67 -4.21 -0.10
CA LEU A 36 5.00 -3.25 0.79
C LEU A 36 4.39 -3.97 2.01
N LEU A 37 3.83 -5.17 1.80
CA LEU A 37 3.33 -6.04 2.87
C LEU A 37 4.46 -6.48 3.81
N ALA A 38 5.61 -6.89 3.26
CA ALA A 38 6.75 -7.33 4.05
C ALA A 38 7.37 -6.20 4.91
N GLU A 39 7.36 -4.97 4.40
CA GLU A 39 7.79 -3.79 5.17
C GLU A 39 6.72 -3.28 6.16
N GLY A 40 5.48 -3.78 6.06
CA GLY A 40 4.37 -3.36 6.91
C GLY A 40 3.80 -1.98 6.56
N TRP A 41 4.03 -1.49 5.33
CA TRP A 41 3.51 -0.20 4.86
C TRP A 41 2.07 -0.26 4.35
N VAL A 42 1.63 -1.45 3.95
CA VAL A 42 0.23 -1.74 3.64
C VAL A 42 -0.14 -3.06 4.30
N ARG A 43 -1.44 -3.29 4.48
CA ARG A 43 -1.97 -4.56 4.99
C ARG A 43 -3.28 -4.91 4.30
N PRO A 44 -3.72 -6.18 4.35
CA PRO A 44 -5.06 -6.55 3.90
C PRO A 44 -6.12 -5.75 4.66
N ASN A 45 -7.17 -5.35 3.95
CA ASN A 45 -8.28 -4.62 4.53
C ASN A 45 -8.93 -5.40 5.69
N THR A 46 -9.24 -4.68 6.77
CA THR A 46 -9.95 -5.20 7.94
C THR A 46 -11.32 -4.56 8.15
N ASP A 47 -11.67 -3.53 7.38
CA ASP A 47 -12.96 -2.86 7.45
C ASP A 47 -14.04 -3.67 6.71
N PRO A 48 -15.12 -4.12 7.39
CA PRO A 48 -16.19 -4.91 6.78
C PRO A 48 -17.05 -4.13 5.77
N ASN A 49 -16.92 -2.81 5.68
CA ASN A 49 -17.63 -2.00 4.69
C ASN A 49 -16.97 -2.02 3.31
N TYR A 50 -15.76 -2.57 3.20
CA TYR A 50 -14.99 -2.69 1.96
C TYR A 50 -14.77 -4.16 1.59
N PRO A 51 -14.56 -4.48 0.30
CA PRO A 51 -14.24 -5.85 -0.11
C PRO A 51 -12.98 -6.40 0.58
N ALA A 52 -12.97 -7.71 0.85
CA ALA A 52 -11.90 -8.36 1.61
C ALA A 52 -10.57 -8.46 0.85
N ASP A 53 -10.57 -8.27 -0.47
CA ASP A 53 -9.40 -8.27 -1.33
C ASP A 53 -8.76 -6.88 -1.49
N TYR A 54 -9.26 -5.87 -0.76
CA TYR A 54 -8.68 -4.53 -0.73
C TYR A 54 -7.49 -4.47 0.23
N TYR A 55 -6.70 -3.42 0.10
CA TYR A 55 -5.55 -3.14 0.96
C TYR A 55 -5.71 -1.77 1.59
N GLU A 56 -5.17 -1.60 2.78
CA GLU A 56 -5.13 -0.32 3.48
C GLU A 56 -3.68 0.09 3.75
N ILE A 57 -3.41 1.39 3.68
CA ILE A 57 -2.11 1.96 4.05
C ILE A 57 -2.01 2.04 5.58
N THR A 58 -0.83 1.74 6.12
CA THR A 58 -0.56 1.85 7.57
C THR A 58 0.05 3.22 7.89
N PRO A 59 0.04 3.66 9.16
CA PRO A 59 0.73 4.88 9.56
C PRO A 59 2.22 4.89 9.17
N GLU A 60 2.88 3.73 9.23
CA GLU A 60 4.27 3.57 8.79
C GLU A 60 4.41 3.75 7.27
N GLY A 61 3.43 3.26 6.50
CA GLY A 61 3.37 3.46 5.06
C GLY A 61 3.16 4.92 4.65
N GLU A 62 2.32 5.65 5.38
CA GLU A 62 2.12 7.09 5.19
C GLU A 62 3.43 7.86 5.42
N GLN A 63 4.16 7.54 6.49
CA GLN A 63 5.47 8.15 6.75
C GLN A 63 6.48 7.81 5.65
N ALA A 64 6.53 6.54 5.24
CA ALA A 64 7.42 6.06 4.19
C ALA A 64 7.16 6.74 2.83
N ALA A 65 5.93 7.16 2.55
CA ALA A 65 5.56 7.87 1.33
C ALA A 65 6.38 9.16 1.10
N TYR A 66 6.99 9.72 2.15
CA TYR A 66 7.72 11.00 2.11
C TYR A 66 9.22 10.91 2.47
N LEU A 67 9.77 9.69 2.56
CA LEU A 67 11.22 9.44 2.75
C LEU A 67 12.04 9.54 1.45
#